data_AF-A0A928PZD8-F1
#
_entry.id   AF-A0A928PZD8-F1
#
_cell.length_a   1.000
_cell.length_b   1.000
_cell.length_c   1.000
_cell.angle_alpha   90.00
_cell.angle_beta   90.00
_cell.angle_gamma   90.00
#
_symmetry.space_group_name_H-M   'P 1'
#
loop_
_entity.id
_entity.type
_entity.pdbx_description
1 polymer ?
#
loop_
_entity_poly.entity_id
_entity_poly.type
_entity_poly.pdbx_seq_one_letter_code
_entity_poly.pdbx_strand_id
1 'polypeptide(L)'
;MAKKERHELVFLMLKQWKPQLQLLTTEQRGILLMAIYDYQCDGKDFETEDRTLAMMWSIVRQAFEDNEKRYAEICELNRQKANIRWHKSDAAASRGTTGNADAAI
;
A
#
# COMPACT_ATOMS: atom_id res chain seq x y z
N MET A 1 -12.33 -14.69 14.63
CA MET A 1 -12.13 -13.26 14.35
C MET A 1 -10.87 -13.12 13.51
N ALA A 2 -11.00 -12.79 12.22
CA ALA A 2 -9.84 -12.59 11.36
C ALA A 2 -9.12 -11.31 11.81
N LYS A 3 -7.85 -11.44 12.21
CA LYS A 3 -7.00 -10.32 12.60
C LYS A 3 -6.85 -9.45 11.36
N LYS A 4 -7.33 -8.22 11.39
CA LYS A 4 -7.12 -7.23 10.32
C LYS A 4 -5.62 -6.95 10.28
N GLU A 5 -4.89 -7.64 9.42
CA GLU A 5 -3.48 -7.37 9.20
C GLU A 5 -3.37 -5.91 8.72
N ARG A 6 -2.78 -5.07 9.57
CA ARG A 6 -2.38 -3.73 9.13
C ARG A 6 -1.23 -3.95 8.17
N HIS A 7 -1.51 -3.74 6.88
CA HIS A 7 -0.47 -3.62 5.87
C HIS A 7 0.28 -2.31 6.15
N GLU A 8 1.28 -2.40 7.02
CA GLU A 8 2.34 -1.42 7.08
C GLU A 8 2.98 -1.38 5.68
N LEU A 9 3.35 -0.20 5.19
CA LEU A 9 4.12 -0.04 3.97
C LEU A 9 5.51 -0.63 4.22
N VAL A 10 5.61 -1.97 4.24
CA VAL A 10 6.81 -2.70 4.62
C VAL A 10 7.66 -2.85 3.38
N PHE A 11 8.44 -1.82 3.07
CA PHE A 11 9.39 -1.93 1.97
C PHE A 11 10.76 -2.46 2.41
N LEU A 12 11.29 -2.05 3.57
CA LEU A 12 12.70 -2.35 3.86
C LEU A 12 12.97 -3.70 4.57
N MET A 13 11.92 -4.42 5.00
CA MET A 13 12.07 -5.54 5.94
C MET A 13 11.22 -6.77 5.60
N LEU A 14 11.04 -7.08 4.32
CA LEU A 14 10.47 -8.38 3.94
C LEU A 14 11.44 -9.50 4.32
N LYS A 15 11.16 -10.20 5.42
CA LYS A 15 11.99 -11.29 5.96
C LYS A 15 12.35 -12.34 4.90
N GLN A 16 11.48 -12.52 3.91
CA GLN A 16 11.66 -13.45 2.79
C GLN A 16 12.85 -13.11 1.87
N TRP A 17 13.36 -11.88 1.90
CA TRP A 17 14.49 -11.42 1.09
C TRP A 17 15.86 -11.64 1.74
N LYS A 18 15.88 -11.99 3.03
CA LYS A 18 17.13 -12.18 3.77
C LYS A 18 18.06 -13.20 3.09
N PRO A 19 17.60 -14.37 2.63
CA PRO A 19 18.46 -15.33 1.94
C PRO A 19 19.10 -14.76 0.66
N GLN A 20 18.35 -14.00 -0.13
CA GLN A 20 18.82 -13.41 -1.38
C GLN A 20 19.82 -12.27 -1.11
N LEU A 21 19.56 -11.45 -0.09
CA LEU A 21 20.50 -10.39 0.35
C LEU A 21 21.81 -10.96 0.92
N GLN A 22 21.81 -12.20 1.42
CA GLN A 22 23.04 -12.88 1.87
C GLN A 22 23.91 -13.36 0.70
N LEU A 23 23.35 -13.52 -0.50
CA LEU A 23 24.13 -13.84 -1.72
C LEU A 23 24.92 -12.64 -2.24
N LEU A 24 24.52 -11.43 -1.87
CA LEU A 24 25.20 -10.20 -2.26
C LEU A 24 26.43 -9.95 -1.39
N THR A 25 27.46 -9.35 -1.98
CA THR A 25 28.57 -8.75 -1.24
C THR A 25 28.08 -7.56 -0.41
N THR A 26 28.88 -7.12 0.56
CA THR A 26 28.55 -5.91 1.35
C THR A 26 28.42 -4.67 0.47
N GLU A 27 29.26 -4.55 -0.56
CA GLU A 27 29.22 -3.45 -1.51
C GLU A 27 27.95 -3.49 -2.38
N GLN A 28 27.60 -4.66 -2.91
CA GLN A 28 26.36 -4.86 -3.66
C GLN A 28 25.12 -4.53 -2.82
N ARG A 29 25.11 -4.88 -1.53
CA ARG A 29 24.03 -4.48 -0.62
C ARG A 29 23.92 -2.96 -0.48
N GLY A 30 25.05 -2.26 -0.40
CA GLY A 30 25.09 -0.78 -0.36
C GLY A 30 24.57 -0.15 -1.65
N ILE A 31 24.99 -0.67 -2.81
CA ILE A 31 24.53 -0.22 -4.12
C ILE A 31 23.01 -0.40 -4.24
N LEU A 32 22.51 -1.59 -3.89
CA LEU A 32 21.08 -1.89 -3.92
C LEU A 32 20.27 -0.97 -2.98
N LEU A 33 20.80 -0.67 -1.80
CA LEU A 33 20.16 0.26 -0.86
C LEU A 33 20.04 1.67 -1.45
N MET A 34 21.08 2.17 -2.12
CA MET A 34 21.02 3.49 -2.75
C MET A 34 20.07 3.49 -3.96
N ALA A 35 20.09 2.45 -4.77
CA ALA A 35 19.16 2.26 -5.88
C ALA A 35 17.68 2.31 -5.44
N ILE A 36 17.39 1.72 -4.28
CA ILE A 36 16.08 1.79 -3.64
C ILE A 36 15.64 3.24 -3.35
N TYR A 37 16.56 4.07 -2.84
CA TYR A 37 16.26 5.48 -2.54
C TYR A 37 16.07 6.28 -3.82
N ASP A 38 16.97 6.14 -4.81
CA ASP A 38 16.85 6.77 -6.12
C ASP A 38 15.47 6.48 -6.76
N TYR A 39 14.98 5.24 -6.64
CA TYR A 39 13.68 4.87 -7.17
C TYR A 39 12.51 5.46 -6.37
N GLN A 40 12.54 5.38 -5.04
CA GLN A 40 11.41 5.82 -4.21
C GLN A 40 11.31 7.34 -4.06
N CYS A 41 12.45 8.03 -4.03
CA CYS A 41 12.50 9.49 -3.87
C CYS A 41 12.40 10.21 -5.21
N ASP A 42 13.12 9.72 -6.22
CA ASP A 42 13.31 10.44 -7.48
C ASP A 42 12.67 9.73 -8.70
N GLY A 43 12.07 8.56 -8.51
CA GLY A 43 11.46 7.78 -9.59
C GLY A 43 12.48 7.20 -10.58
N LYS A 44 13.76 7.19 -10.22
CA LYS A 44 14.85 6.78 -11.10
C LYS A 44 15.03 5.26 -11.02
N ASP A 45 14.96 4.60 -12.17
CA ASP A 45 15.19 3.16 -12.26
C ASP A 45 16.67 2.82 -12.05
N PHE A 46 16.94 1.60 -11.60
CA PHE A 46 18.30 1.14 -11.34
C PHE A 46 18.85 0.36 -12.53
N GLU A 47 19.87 0.95 -13.16
CA GLU A 47 20.60 0.35 -14.27
C GLU A 47 21.94 -0.19 -13.78
N THR A 48 22.26 -1.44 -14.11
CA THR A 48 23.50 -2.09 -13.69
C THR A 48 23.90 -3.18 -14.67
N GLU A 49 25.20 -3.32 -14.93
CA GLU A 49 25.77 -4.43 -15.70
C GLU A 49 25.96 -5.71 -14.85
N ASP A 50 25.88 -5.58 -13.52
CA ASP A 50 25.98 -6.71 -12.60
C ASP A 50 24.67 -7.50 -12.61
N ARG A 51 24.72 -8.71 -13.19
CA ARG A 51 23.56 -9.59 -13.32
C ARG A 51 22.92 -9.96 -11.98
N THR A 52 23.70 -10.05 -10.91
CA THR A 52 23.20 -10.39 -9.57
C THR A 52 22.39 -9.25 -9.01
N LEU A 53 22.89 -8.02 -9.16
CA LEU A 53 22.20 -6.80 -8.77
C LEU A 53 20.95 -6.57 -9.62
N ALA A 54 21.03 -6.78 -10.94
CA ALA A 54 19.88 -6.67 -11.84
C ALA A 54 18.76 -7.65 -11.46
N MET A 55 19.12 -8.91 -11.13
CA MET A 55 18.15 -9.90 -10.68
C MET A 55 17.54 -9.54 -9.33
N MET A 56 18.34 -9.07 -8.37
CA MET A 56 17.77 -8.65 -7.08
C MET A 56 16.88 -7.42 -7.24
N TRP A 57 17.27 -6.49 -8.11
CA TRP A 57 16.49 -5.29 -8.41
C TRP A 57 15.10 -5.62 -8.97
N SER A 58 15.00 -6.59 -9.89
CA SER A 58 13.69 -6.98 -10.44
C SER A 58 12.73 -7.50 -9.36
N ILE A 59 13.24 -8.26 -8.38
CA ILE A 59 12.47 -8.74 -7.23
C ILE A 59 12.00 -7.57 -6.36
N VAL A 60 12.91 -6.64 -6.09
CA VAL A 60 12.62 -5.45 -5.28
C VAL A 60 11.57 -4.57 -5.94
N ARG A 61 11.74 -4.28 -7.23
CA ARG A 61 10.82 -3.49 -8.05
C ARG A 61 9.43 -4.12 -8.09
N GLN A 62 9.33 -5.43 -8.34
CA GLN A 62 8.03 -6.10 -8.38
C GLN A 62 7.28 -5.97 -7.05
N ALA A 63 7.97 -6.09 -5.91
CA ALA A 63 7.32 -5.94 -4.62
C ALA A 63 6.86 -4.51 -4.33
N PHE A 64 7.59 -3.49 -4.82
CA PHE A 64 7.12 -2.12 -4.78
C PHE A 64 5.82 -1.95 -5.56
N GLU A 65 5.78 -2.42 -6.81
CA GLU A 65 4.61 -2.33 -7.67
C GLU A 65 3.40 -3.06 -7.07
N ASP A 66 3.62 -4.25 -6.50
CA ASP A 66 2.57 -5.02 -5.84
C ASP A 66 2.04 -4.30 -4.59
N ASN A 67 2.93 -3.66 -3.82
CA ASN A 67 2.53 -2.88 -2.66
C ASN A 67 1.75 -1.63 -3.05
N GLU A 68 2.14 -0.93 -4.12
CA GLU A 68 1.43 0.23 -4.63
C GLU A 68 0.03 -0.14 -5.11
N LYS A 69 -0.11 -1.23 -5.88
CA LYS A 69 -1.41 -1.76 -6.32
C LYS A 69 -2.32 -2.08 -5.13
N ARG A 70 -1.81 -2.84 -4.15
CA ARG A 70 -2.55 -3.18 -2.93
C ARG A 70 -2.96 -1.94 -2.15
N TYR A 71 -2.06 -0.96 -2.04
CA TYR A 71 -2.37 0.30 -1.36
C TYR A 71 -3.50 1.05 -2.07
N ALA A 72 -3.48 1.14 -3.40
CA ALA A 72 -4.53 1.76 -4.20
C ALA A 72 -5.89 1.05 -4.00
N GLU A 73 -5.91 -0.29 -4.01
CA GLU A 73 -7.12 -1.09 -3.73
C GLU A 73 -7.70 -0.81 -2.33
N ILE A 74 -6.83 -0.70 -1.31
CA ILE A 74 -7.26 -0.37 0.06
C ILE A 74 -7.86 1.03 0.11
N CYS A 75 -7.23 2.00 -0.55
CA CYS A 75 -7.73 3.38 -0.65
C CYS A 75 -9.11 3.42 -1.32
N GLU A 76 -9.30 2.68 -2.41
CA GLU A 76 -10.57 2.54 -3.11
C GLU A 76 -11.66 1.96 -2.20
N LEU A 77 -11.37 0.82 -1.54
CA LEU A 77 -12.30 0.19 -0.61
C LEU A 77 -12.67 1.10 0.56
N ASN A 78 -11.71 1.86 1.07
CA ASN A 78 -11.97 2.82 2.14
C ASN A 78 -12.83 3.99 1.65
N ARG A 79 -12.62 4.47 0.42
CA ARG A 79 -13.46 5.49 -0.21
C ARG A 79 -14.90 5.01 -0.35
N GLN A 80 -15.11 3.79 -0.86
CA GLN A 80 -16.44 3.18 -0.99
C GLN A 80 -17.13 3.02 0.37
N LYS A 81 -16.42 2.53 1.38
CA LYS A 81 -16.95 2.39 2.75
C LYS A 81 -17.35 3.72 3.37
N ALA A 82 -16.53 4.76 3.16
CA ALA A 82 -16.87 6.11 3.60
C ALA A 82 -18.15 6.59 2.89
N ASN A 83 -18.22 6.43 1.57
CA ASN A 83 -19.37 6.84 0.77
C ASN A 83 -20.68 6.16 1.26
N ILE A 84 -20.66 4.83 1.45
CA ILE A 84 -21.79 4.09 2.02
C ILE A 84 -22.19 4.63 3.40
N ARG A 85 -21.22 4.94 4.26
CA ARG A 85 -21.49 5.48 5.60
C ARG A 85 -22.21 6.84 5.53
N TRP A 86 -21.75 7.74 4.66
CA TRP A 86 -22.33 9.08 4.51
C TRP A 86 -23.75 9.03 3.89
N HIS A 87 -23.97 8.24 2.85
CA HIS A 87 -25.33 8.10 2.29
C HIS A 87 -26.29 7.38 3.24
N LYS A 88 -25.79 6.46 4.08
CA LYS A 88 -26.61 5.83 5.14
C LYS A 88 -26.99 6.82 6.24
N SER A 89 -26.13 7.78 6.58
CA SER A 89 -26.48 8.86 7.52
C SER A 89 -27.49 9.84 6.94
N ASP A 90 -27.41 10.18 5.66
CA ASP A 90 -28.38 11.08 5.01
C ASP A 90 -29.78 10.45 4.90
N ALA A 91 -29.83 9.15 4.60
CA ALA A 91 -31.08 8.38 4.59
C ALA A 91 -31.67 8.17 6.00
N ALA A 92 -30.86 8.24 7.06
CA ALA A 92 -31.34 8.20 8.45
C ALA A 92 -31.83 9.59 8.91
N ALA A 93 -31.14 10.66 8.52
CA ALA A 93 -31.50 12.04 8.84
C ALA A 93 -32.82 12.47 8.18
N SER A 94 -33.04 12.11 6.90
CA SER A 94 -34.29 12.42 6.18
C SER A 94 -35.53 11.71 6.73
N ARG A 95 -35.38 10.53 7.35
CA ARG A 95 -36.49 9.80 7.99
C ARG A 95 -36.89 10.36 9.36
N GLY A 96 -36.05 11.18 9.99
CA GLY A 96 -36.35 11.80 11.28
C GLY A 96 -37.26 13.03 11.21
N THR A 97 -37.43 13.63 10.03
CA THR A 97 -38.13 14.94 9.88
C THR A 97 -39.62 14.80 9.53
N THR A 98 -40.08 13.64 9.06
CA THR A 98 -41.48 13.42 8.64
C THR A 98 -42.41 12.87 9.74
N GLY A 99 -41.96 12.81 10.99
CA GLY A 99 -42.71 12.18 12.10
C GLY A 99 -43.48 13.10 13.04
N ASN A 100 -43.57 14.41 12.78
CA ASN A 100 -44.18 15.36 13.74
C ASN A 100 -45.01 16.48 13.09
N ALA A 101 -45.94 16.13 12.19
CA ALA A 101 -46.86 17.11 11.59
C ALA A 101 -48.37 16.81 11.82
N ASP A 102 -48.76 15.62 12.31
CA ASP A 102 -50.17 15.21 12.38
C ASP A 102 -50.65 14.85 13.80
N ALA A 103 -50.41 15.73 14.79
CA ALA A 103 -50.97 15.58 16.14
C ALA A 103 -51.44 16.92 16.70
N ALA A 104 -52.38 17.58 16.01
CA ALA A 104 -53.10 18.74 16.54
C ALA A 104 -54.46 18.93 15.86
N ILE A 105 -55.44 18.06 16.18
CA ILE A 105 -56.89 18.38 16.16
C ILE A 105 -57.55 17.64 17.32
#